data_AF-A0A7S4N4K3-F1
#
_entry.id   AF-A0A7S4N4K3-F1
#
_cell.length_a   1.000
_cell.length_b   1.000
_cell.length_c   1.000
_cell.angle_alpha   90.00
_cell.angle_beta   90.00
_cell.angle_gamma   90.00
#
_symmetry.space_group_name_H-M   'P 1'
#
loop_
_entity.id
_entity.type
_entity.pdbx_description
1 polymer ?
#
loop_
_entity_poly.entity_id
_entity_poly.type
_entity_poly.pdbx_seq_one_letter_code
_entity_poly.pdbx_strand_id
1 'polypeptide(L)'
;RAAPAPPHCRLSNLKPRKKIKTICTRKKCVAPAMSLAAAAVRLTVPPASPLRVAALHASRAMSSSSPSSSSASSSATTTSKHYQNHTSSSYESAYFYSQGEYTSCLAGLVRDALVIPQPPAEDGREDSPPSAVAASAAVEKGDDPKEETKLWKRRIIDIGGGTGNFTRMLVDHPNSGAEAVVVDPFLERSSSSSSGEEANDAAVIEFVKASAEDFASADDNNSGEWWRSNYHQVLLKEVVHHIADGDRAAVFRGMREGTSSDIIPLSAALHPPIPTPPSILIVTRPQTEIDYPLWPEARSVWAANQPSSDEIESDLREAGYVDVRRVLYPYPCEIELERWLTMVRNRFWSTFSNFTDDELDEACERIGEERKAEAEADERGRIRFEDRLVFITGRK
;
A
#
# COMPACT_ATOMS: atom_id res chain seq x y z
N ARG A 1 -24.30 20.02 10.18
CA ARG A 1 -24.76 18.63 10.02
C ARG A 1 -23.55 17.74 10.28
N ALA A 2 -23.56 16.99 11.39
CA ALA A 2 -22.42 16.16 11.79
C ALA A 2 -22.25 14.98 10.82
N ALA A 3 -21.01 14.70 10.44
CA ALA A 3 -20.64 13.55 9.61
C ALA A 3 -20.80 12.23 10.40
N PRO A 4 -21.18 11.11 9.75
CA PRO A 4 -21.29 9.83 10.42
C PRO A 4 -19.91 9.24 10.73
N ALA A 5 -19.78 8.63 11.91
CA ALA A 5 -18.57 7.91 12.34
C ALA A 5 -18.35 6.64 11.49
N PRO A 6 -17.09 6.24 11.23
CA PRO A 6 -16.78 5.03 10.48
C PRO A 6 -17.13 3.75 11.27
N PRO A 7 -17.38 2.62 10.58
CA PRO A 7 -17.79 1.37 11.22
C PRO A 7 -16.63 0.76 12.02
N HIS A 8 -16.86 0.53 13.31
CA HIS A 8 -15.96 -0.23 14.17
C HIS A 8 -15.90 -1.70 13.72
N CYS A 9 -14.69 -2.17 13.43
CA CYS A 9 -14.39 -3.59 13.32
C CYS A 9 -14.71 -4.28 14.66
N ARG A 10 -15.77 -5.10 14.70
CA ARG A 10 -16.17 -5.85 15.90
C ARG A 10 -15.26 -7.07 16.10
N LEU A 11 -14.22 -6.91 16.91
CA LEU A 11 -13.57 -8.05 17.57
C LEU A 11 -14.38 -8.42 18.81
N SER A 12 -15.19 -9.47 18.74
CA SER A 12 -15.95 -9.97 19.88
C SER A 12 -15.21 -11.08 20.65
N ASN A 13 -15.22 -10.93 21.97
CA ASN A 13 -15.20 -11.96 23.01
C ASN A 13 -13.86 -12.63 23.42
N LEU A 14 -13.05 -11.90 24.19
CA LEU A 14 -12.16 -12.52 25.19
C LEU A 14 -12.78 -12.39 26.59
N LYS A 15 -13.03 -13.54 27.22
CA LYS A 15 -13.55 -13.66 28.60
C LYS A 15 -12.52 -13.13 29.62
N PRO A 16 -12.94 -12.45 30.71
CA PRO A 16 -12.02 -11.95 31.72
C PRO A 16 -11.43 -13.10 32.56
N ARG A 17 -10.09 -13.22 32.55
CA ARG A 17 -9.35 -14.10 33.46
C ARG A 17 -9.20 -13.45 34.85
N LYS A 18 -9.16 -14.34 35.85
CA LYS A 18 -9.33 -14.12 37.28
C LYS A 18 -8.27 -13.18 37.90
N LYS A 19 -8.73 -12.36 38.85
CA LYS A 19 -7.94 -11.46 39.71
C LYS A 19 -6.86 -12.24 40.49
N ILE A 20 -5.59 -11.88 40.31
CA ILE A 20 -4.50 -12.24 41.21
C ILE A 20 -4.42 -11.17 42.31
N LYS A 21 -4.45 -11.61 43.57
CA LYS A 21 -4.31 -10.75 44.76
C LYS A 21 -2.84 -10.39 44.95
N THR A 22 -2.51 -9.10 44.85
CA THR A 22 -1.21 -8.58 45.30
C THR A 22 -1.31 -8.16 46.77
N ILE A 23 -0.52 -8.81 47.61
CA ILE A 23 -0.30 -8.46 49.01
C ILE A 23 0.57 -7.20 49.05
N CYS A 24 0.03 -6.12 49.60
CA CYS A 24 0.75 -4.86 49.83
C CYS A 24 1.02 -4.70 51.32
N THR A 25 2.29 -4.78 51.74
CA THR A 25 2.72 -4.52 53.12
C THR A 25 2.98 -3.02 53.31
N ARG A 26 2.26 -2.45 54.27
CA ARG A 26 2.36 -1.07 54.75
C ARG A 26 3.74 -0.77 55.32
N LYS A 27 4.32 0.37 54.97
CA LYS A 27 5.17 1.16 55.88
C LYS A 27 4.77 2.64 55.83
N LYS A 28 4.50 3.18 57.02
CA LYS A 28 4.19 4.57 57.36
C LYS A 28 5.48 5.40 57.39
N CYS A 29 5.41 6.67 56.97
CA CYS A 29 6.16 7.84 57.49
C CYS A 29 5.42 9.09 56.96
N VAL A 30 4.61 9.77 57.77
CA VAL A 30 4.90 11.01 58.55
C VAL A 30 5.37 12.18 57.67
N ALA A 31 4.48 13.17 57.53
CA ALA A 31 4.76 14.50 56.97
C ALA A 31 5.48 15.40 57.99
N PRO A 32 6.09 16.49 57.52
CA PRO A 32 5.60 17.79 58.00
C PRO A 32 5.49 18.87 56.92
N ALA A 33 4.56 19.77 57.16
CA ALA A 33 4.40 21.05 56.46
C ALA A 33 5.50 22.04 56.89
N MET A 34 5.98 22.88 55.96
CA MET A 34 6.51 24.21 56.26
C MET A 34 6.44 25.11 55.02
N SER A 35 5.93 26.31 55.28
CA SER A 35 5.84 27.50 54.44
C SER A 35 7.19 28.25 54.45
N LEU A 36 7.60 28.87 53.34
CA LEU A 36 7.96 30.30 53.25
C LEU A 36 8.72 30.67 51.96
N ALA A 37 8.32 31.84 51.45
CA ALA A 37 9.11 32.93 50.90
C ALA A 37 9.89 32.78 49.58
N ALA A 38 9.59 33.76 48.71
CA ALA A 38 10.30 34.13 47.50
C ALA A 38 11.71 34.68 47.79
N ALA A 39 12.67 34.32 46.94
CA ALA A 39 13.89 35.08 46.71
C ALA A 39 14.28 34.97 45.23
N ALA A 40 14.35 36.11 44.58
CA ALA A 40 14.82 36.28 43.21
C ALA A 40 16.33 36.08 43.14
N VAL A 41 16.80 35.24 42.22
CA VAL A 41 18.21 35.19 41.81
C VAL A 41 18.25 35.32 40.29
N ARG A 42 18.75 36.47 39.84
CA ARG A 42 19.18 36.73 38.47
C ARG A 42 20.44 35.91 38.20
N LEU A 43 20.38 35.02 37.21
CA LEU A 43 21.56 34.44 36.58
C LEU A 43 21.64 34.96 35.14
N THR A 44 22.65 35.78 34.92
CA THR A 44 23.06 36.33 33.62
C THR A 44 23.70 35.25 32.76
N VAL A 45 23.16 35.05 31.57
CA VAL A 45 23.73 34.20 30.50
C VAL A 45 24.69 35.05 29.66
N PRO A 46 25.98 34.68 29.51
CA PRO A 46 26.85 35.30 28.52
C PRO A 46 26.56 34.73 27.11
N PRO A 47 26.58 35.56 26.05
CA PRO A 47 26.38 35.08 24.68
C PRO A 47 27.64 34.38 24.16
N ALA A 48 27.46 33.14 23.70
CA ALA A 48 28.46 32.40 22.93
C ALA A 48 28.53 32.93 21.49
N SER A 49 29.76 33.12 21.01
CA SER A 49 30.10 33.59 19.66
C SER A 49 29.80 32.54 18.58
N PRO A 50 29.56 32.95 17.33
CA PRO A 50 29.24 32.03 16.23
C PRO A 50 30.50 31.34 15.71
N LEU A 51 30.56 30.02 15.82
CA LEU A 51 31.54 29.19 15.14
C LEU A 51 31.10 28.96 13.68
N ARG A 52 31.86 29.58 12.77
CA ARG A 52 31.94 29.22 11.35
C ARG A 52 32.83 27.98 11.19
N VAL A 53 32.31 26.94 10.53
CA VAL A 53 33.09 25.87 9.87
C VAL A 53 32.33 25.57 8.57
N ALA A 54 32.66 26.23 7.45
CA ALA A 54 33.66 25.83 6.47
C ALA A 54 33.28 24.53 5.71
N ALA A 55 32.46 24.70 4.67
CA ALA A 55 32.28 23.72 3.61
C ALA A 55 33.50 23.77 2.67
N LEU A 56 34.21 22.66 2.57
CA LEU A 56 35.33 22.47 1.65
C LEU A 56 34.78 22.11 0.26
N HIS A 57 34.70 23.12 -0.61
CA HIS A 57 34.68 22.94 -2.06
C HIS A 57 36.10 22.63 -2.54
N ALA A 58 36.31 21.46 -3.12
CA ALA A 58 37.49 21.18 -3.92
C ALA A 58 37.11 21.29 -5.41
N SER A 59 37.36 22.47 -5.99
CA SER A 59 37.44 22.66 -7.44
C SER A 59 38.78 22.12 -7.93
N ARG A 60 38.74 21.25 -8.94
CA ARG A 60 39.89 20.98 -9.80
C ARG A 60 39.45 21.18 -11.25
N ALA A 61 39.80 22.34 -11.79
CA ALA A 61 39.76 22.60 -13.22
C ALA A 61 41.05 22.07 -13.85
N MET A 62 40.95 21.36 -14.98
CA MET A 62 41.79 21.58 -16.16
C MET A 62 41.23 20.83 -17.37
N SER A 63 41.16 21.59 -18.47
CA SER A 63 41.33 21.18 -19.87
C SER A 63 40.13 20.67 -20.67
N SER A 64 39.71 21.61 -21.52
CA SER A 64 39.01 21.50 -22.79
C SER A 64 39.31 20.27 -23.65
N SER A 65 38.24 19.58 -24.05
CA SER A 65 38.05 19.05 -25.41
C SER A 65 36.57 18.75 -25.62
N SER A 66 35.99 19.29 -26.70
CA SER A 66 34.66 18.94 -27.20
C SER A 66 34.61 17.44 -27.56
N PRO A 67 33.44 16.79 -27.44
CA PRO A 67 32.69 16.55 -28.67
C PRO A 67 31.16 16.56 -28.55
N SER A 68 30.61 16.66 -29.76
CA SER A 68 29.27 16.42 -30.30
C SER A 68 28.32 15.40 -29.64
N SER A 69 27.05 15.61 -30.00
CA SER A 69 25.92 14.68 -30.07
C SER A 69 25.37 14.12 -28.76
N SER A 70 24.31 14.79 -28.30
CA SER A 70 23.35 14.38 -27.29
C SER A 70 22.61 13.09 -27.71
N SER A 71 23.10 11.95 -27.23
CA SER A 71 22.28 10.76 -27.02
C SER A 71 21.56 10.93 -25.68
N ALA A 72 20.23 10.95 -25.70
CA ALA A 72 19.41 10.85 -24.49
C ALA A 72 19.71 9.51 -23.80
N SER A 73 20.66 9.55 -22.86
CA SER A 73 20.91 8.46 -21.91
C SER A 73 19.71 8.43 -20.98
N SER A 74 18.78 7.51 -21.23
CA SER A 74 17.75 7.12 -20.27
C SER A 74 18.44 6.82 -18.94
N SER A 75 18.29 7.71 -17.97
CA SER A 75 18.70 7.49 -16.60
C SER A 75 18.00 6.23 -16.12
N ALA A 76 18.73 5.11 -16.12
CA ALA A 76 18.26 3.90 -15.46
C ALA A 76 18.00 4.27 -14.00
N THR A 77 16.72 4.42 -13.66
CA THR A 77 16.27 4.77 -12.33
C THR A 77 16.82 3.73 -11.34
N THR A 78 17.21 4.19 -10.15
CA THR A 78 17.73 3.37 -9.05
C THR A 78 16.85 2.14 -8.77
N THR A 79 15.56 2.24 -9.06
CA THR A 79 14.54 1.18 -9.02
C THR A 79 14.99 -0.08 -9.76
N SER A 80 15.66 0.02 -10.92
CA SER A 80 16.03 -1.15 -11.71
C SER A 80 17.09 -2.05 -11.05
N LYS A 81 17.96 -1.52 -10.18
CA LYS A 81 19.04 -2.32 -9.59
C LYS A 81 18.56 -3.20 -8.44
N HIS A 82 17.54 -2.76 -7.70
CA HIS A 82 16.98 -3.53 -6.59
C HIS A 82 16.33 -4.83 -7.09
N TYR A 83 15.42 -4.74 -8.06
CA TYR A 83 14.66 -5.90 -8.54
C TYR A 83 15.49 -6.91 -9.34
N GLN A 84 16.64 -6.51 -9.91
CA GLN A 84 17.48 -7.41 -10.71
C GLN A 84 18.12 -8.54 -9.89
N ASN A 85 18.32 -8.35 -8.58
CA ASN A 85 19.03 -9.31 -7.74
C ASN A 85 18.10 -10.23 -6.93
N HIS A 86 16.78 -9.97 -6.93
CA HIS A 86 15.81 -10.80 -6.21
C HIS A 86 15.27 -11.91 -7.10
N THR A 87 15.40 -13.16 -6.67
CA THR A 87 14.57 -14.23 -7.24
C THR A 87 13.13 -13.98 -6.79
N SER A 88 12.18 -14.01 -7.73
CA SER A 88 10.75 -13.81 -7.47
C SER A 88 10.22 -14.64 -6.29
N SER A 89 10.76 -15.85 -6.12
CA SER A 89 10.43 -16.77 -5.02
C SER A 89 10.68 -16.23 -3.60
N SER A 90 11.75 -15.44 -3.41
CA SER A 90 12.08 -14.89 -2.09
C SER A 90 11.13 -13.77 -1.68
N TYR A 91 10.72 -12.96 -2.65
CA TYR A 91 9.80 -11.85 -2.45
C TYR A 91 8.37 -12.34 -2.18
N GLU A 92 7.88 -13.30 -2.96
CA GLU A 92 6.52 -13.84 -2.83
C GLU A 92 6.29 -14.64 -1.54
N SER A 93 7.35 -15.11 -0.87
CA SER A 93 7.26 -15.83 0.41
C SER A 93 7.32 -14.93 1.64
N ALA A 94 7.68 -13.66 1.48
CA ALA A 94 7.71 -12.69 2.57
C ALA A 94 6.29 -12.43 3.10
N TYR A 95 6.16 -12.24 4.42
CA TYR A 95 4.87 -12.19 5.12
C TYR A 95 3.82 -11.26 4.48
N PHE A 96 4.24 -10.07 4.03
CA PHE A 96 3.35 -9.05 3.45
C PHE A 96 2.93 -9.32 1.99
N TYR A 97 3.57 -10.27 1.32
CA TYR A 97 3.31 -10.60 -0.10
C TYR A 97 2.82 -12.04 -0.27
N SER A 98 3.12 -12.92 0.69
CA SER A 98 2.62 -14.29 0.72
C SER A 98 1.11 -14.33 0.94
N GLN A 99 0.47 -15.38 0.43
CA GLN A 99 -0.93 -15.64 0.75
C GLN A 99 -1.09 -15.88 2.26
N GLY A 100 -2.11 -15.24 2.86
CA GLY A 100 -2.35 -15.31 4.30
C GLY A 100 -3.32 -14.23 4.77
N GLU A 101 -3.55 -14.17 6.08
CA GLU A 101 -4.52 -13.25 6.70
C GLU A 101 -4.25 -11.77 6.37
N TYR A 102 -2.97 -11.37 6.35
CA TYR A 102 -2.57 -10.00 6.00
C TYR A 102 -3.01 -9.63 4.58
N THR A 103 -2.59 -10.42 3.59
CA THR A 103 -2.85 -10.14 2.17
C THR A 103 -4.34 -10.23 1.85
N SER A 104 -5.07 -11.17 2.47
CA SER A 104 -6.52 -11.27 2.36
C SER A 104 -7.24 -10.06 2.97
N CYS A 105 -6.79 -9.58 4.14
CA CYS A 105 -7.32 -8.36 4.75
C CYS A 105 -7.07 -7.14 3.86
N LEU A 106 -5.85 -6.97 3.36
CA LEU A 106 -5.49 -5.88 2.46
C LEU A 106 -6.31 -5.94 1.14
N ALA A 107 -6.47 -7.11 0.53
CA ALA A 107 -7.30 -7.28 -0.66
C ALA A 107 -8.77 -6.90 -0.38
N GLY A 108 -9.30 -7.29 0.78
CA GLY A 108 -10.64 -6.87 1.24
C GLY A 108 -10.77 -5.35 1.34
N LEU A 109 -9.82 -4.68 1.99
CA LEU A 109 -9.79 -3.21 2.12
C LEU A 109 -9.69 -2.51 0.77
N VAL A 110 -8.87 -3.03 -0.15
CA VAL A 110 -8.74 -2.50 -1.51
C VAL A 110 -10.04 -2.66 -2.30
N ARG A 111 -10.68 -3.84 -2.24
CA ARG A 111 -11.99 -4.05 -2.88
C ARG A 111 -13.05 -3.10 -2.32
N ASP A 112 -13.10 -2.90 -1.00
CA ASP A 112 -14.03 -1.95 -0.38
C ASP A 112 -13.76 -0.50 -0.83
N ALA A 113 -12.50 -0.08 -0.84
CA ALA A 113 -12.11 1.26 -1.26
C ALA A 113 -12.39 1.53 -2.75
N LEU A 114 -12.20 0.52 -3.62
CA LEU A 114 -12.50 0.58 -5.05
C LEU A 114 -13.97 0.25 -5.35
N VAL A 115 -14.78 -0.12 -4.36
CA VAL A 115 -16.18 -0.56 -4.51
C VAL A 115 -16.29 -1.77 -5.47
N ILE A 116 -15.29 -2.65 -5.48
CA ILE A 116 -15.33 -3.93 -6.18
C ILE A 116 -16.22 -4.87 -5.37
N PRO A 117 -17.23 -5.53 -5.97
CA PRO A 117 -18.04 -6.52 -5.26
C PRO A 117 -17.15 -7.52 -4.52
N GLN A 118 -17.51 -7.88 -3.29
CA GLN A 118 -16.81 -8.93 -2.57
C GLN A 118 -17.26 -10.30 -3.09
N PRO A 119 -16.41 -11.34 -3.01
CA PRO A 119 -16.91 -12.71 -3.14
C PRO A 119 -18.00 -12.96 -2.10
N PRO A 120 -19.00 -13.81 -2.39
CA PRO A 120 -19.94 -14.24 -1.36
C PRO A 120 -19.13 -14.78 -0.18
N ALA A 121 -19.48 -14.39 1.04
CA ALA A 121 -18.84 -14.96 2.22
C ALA A 121 -18.96 -16.48 2.09
N GLU A 122 -17.83 -17.18 2.19
CA GLU A 122 -17.83 -18.63 2.38
C GLU A 122 -18.45 -18.86 3.76
N ASP A 123 -19.78 -18.81 3.82
CA ASP A 123 -20.54 -19.24 4.97
C ASP A 123 -20.16 -20.70 5.16
N GLY A 124 -19.22 -20.98 6.07
CA GLY A 124 -18.68 -22.30 6.41
C GLY A 124 -19.72 -23.23 7.03
N ARG A 125 -20.90 -23.33 6.41
CA ARG A 125 -21.98 -24.29 6.69
C ARG A 125 -22.15 -25.17 5.46
N GLU A 126 -21.19 -26.06 5.21
CA GLU A 126 -21.36 -27.14 4.23
C GLU A 126 -22.31 -28.26 4.72
N ASP A 127 -22.80 -28.23 5.97
CA ASP A 127 -23.56 -29.36 6.55
C ASP A 127 -25.07 -29.12 6.80
N SER A 128 -25.69 -28.12 6.15
CA SER A 128 -27.16 -28.06 6.11
C SER A 128 -27.64 -28.54 4.76
N PRO A 129 -28.23 -29.75 4.63
CA PRO A 129 -28.87 -30.17 3.39
C PRO A 129 -29.91 -29.11 3.00
N PRO A 130 -30.11 -28.87 1.69
CA PRO A 130 -31.14 -27.95 1.24
C PRO A 130 -32.47 -28.40 1.82
N SER A 131 -33.05 -27.58 2.71
CA SER A 131 -34.39 -27.80 3.21
C SER A 131 -35.34 -27.71 2.01
N ALA A 132 -35.80 -28.87 1.55
CA ALA A 132 -36.65 -29.06 0.38
C ALA A 132 -38.11 -28.60 0.62
N VAL A 133 -38.32 -27.48 1.32
CA VAL A 133 -39.66 -26.99 1.67
C VAL A 133 -39.75 -25.47 1.52
N ALA A 134 -39.56 -24.94 0.30
CA ALA A 134 -40.09 -23.63 -0.11
C ALA A 134 -39.95 -23.36 -1.63
N ALA A 135 -40.23 -24.35 -2.48
CA ALA A 135 -40.30 -24.13 -3.93
C ALA A 135 -41.55 -24.81 -4.52
N SER A 136 -42.73 -24.30 -4.18
CA SER A 136 -43.94 -24.53 -4.97
C SER A 136 -44.90 -23.35 -4.84
N ALA A 137 -44.62 -22.26 -5.57
CA ALA A 137 -45.65 -21.30 -5.93
C ALA A 137 -45.31 -20.63 -7.27
N ALA A 138 -46.17 -20.90 -8.25
CA ALA A 138 -46.44 -20.15 -9.48
C ALA A 138 -45.29 -19.93 -10.49
N VAL A 139 -45.14 -20.91 -11.39
CA VAL A 139 -44.66 -20.67 -12.76
C VAL A 139 -45.84 -20.11 -13.57
N GLU A 140 -45.95 -18.79 -13.66
CA GLU A 140 -46.65 -18.17 -14.79
C GLU A 140 -45.64 -17.98 -15.92
N LYS A 141 -45.89 -18.64 -17.05
CA LYS A 141 -45.14 -18.48 -18.30
C LYS A 141 -45.49 -17.11 -18.90
N GLY A 142 -44.82 -16.06 -18.46
CA GLY A 142 -44.67 -14.84 -19.23
C GLY A 142 -43.41 -14.93 -20.08
N ASP A 143 -43.54 -14.81 -21.40
CA ASP A 143 -42.42 -14.59 -22.32
C ASP A 143 -41.84 -13.17 -22.10
N ASP A 144 -41.33 -12.91 -20.91
CA ASP A 144 -40.62 -11.67 -20.62
C ASP A 144 -39.29 -11.68 -21.38
N PRO A 145 -38.97 -10.63 -22.15
CA PRO A 145 -37.69 -10.53 -22.82
C PRO A 145 -36.62 -10.64 -21.74
N LYS A 146 -35.78 -11.67 -21.85
CA LYS A 146 -34.53 -11.77 -21.10
C LYS A 146 -33.71 -10.54 -21.46
N GLU A 147 -33.91 -9.43 -20.77
CA GLU A 147 -32.91 -8.38 -20.67
C GLU A 147 -31.71 -9.06 -20.02
N GLU A 148 -30.80 -9.55 -20.87
CA GLU A 148 -29.43 -9.76 -20.49
C GLU A 148 -28.96 -8.41 -19.95
N THR A 149 -29.01 -8.29 -18.62
CA THR A 149 -28.38 -7.20 -17.91
C THR A 149 -26.92 -7.30 -18.27
N LYS A 150 -26.52 -6.50 -19.26
CA LYS A 150 -25.14 -6.39 -19.72
C LYS A 150 -24.34 -5.90 -18.52
N LEU A 151 -23.76 -6.84 -17.77
CA LEU A 151 -22.88 -6.56 -16.65
C LEU A 151 -21.68 -5.82 -17.24
N TRP A 152 -21.66 -4.50 -17.04
CA TRP A 152 -20.57 -3.66 -17.47
C TRP A 152 -19.32 -4.11 -16.72
N LYS A 153 -18.32 -4.56 -17.48
CA LYS A 153 -17.02 -4.92 -16.92
C LYS A 153 -16.28 -3.66 -16.51
N ARG A 154 -16.00 -3.50 -15.23
CA ARG A 154 -15.10 -2.45 -14.73
C ARG A 154 -13.67 -2.86 -15.06
N ARG A 155 -12.90 -1.94 -15.63
CA ARG A 155 -11.47 -2.15 -15.88
C ARG A 155 -10.62 -1.36 -14.89
N ILE A 156 -9.75 -2.05 -14.17
CA ILE A 156 -8.81 -1.48 -13.19
C ILE A 156 -7.40 -1.51 -13.80
N ILE A 157 -6.63 -0.45 -13.64
CA ILE A 157 -5.18 -0.46 -13.92
C ILE A 157 -4.43 -0.62 -12.60
N ASP A 158 -3.57 -1.62 -12.49
CA ASP A 158 -2.70 -1.85 -11.33
C ASP A 158 -1.25 -1.51 -11.70
N ILE A 159 -0.79 -0.35 -11.25
CA ILE A 159 0.56 0.17 -11.49
C ILE A 159 1.54 -0.46 -10.50
N GLY A 160 2.62 -1.05 -11.01
CA GLY A 160 3.57 -1.81 -10.20
C GLY A 160 2.98 -3.14 -9.71
N GLY A 161 2.01 -3.71 -10.44
CA GLY A 161 1.35 -4.97 -10.03
C GLY A 161 2.24 -6.21 -10.13
N GLY A 162 3.47 -6.10 -10.66
CA GLY A 162 4.44 -7.18 -10.75
C GLY A 162 3.89 -8.41 -11.48
N THR A 163 3.89 -9.57 -10.81
CA THR A 163 3.38 -10.85 -11.35
C THR A 163 1.85 -10.93 -11.44
N GLY A 164 1.14 -9.89 -10.98
CA GLY A 164 -0.32 -9.81 -10.96
C GLY A 164 -0.99 -10.65 -9.87
N ASN A 165 -0.22 -11.23 -8.93
CA ASN A 165 -0.78 -12.09 -7.87
C ASN A 165 -1.80 -11.33 -7.01
N PHE A 166 -1.46 -10.11 -6.58
CA PHE A 166 -2.38 -9.29 -5.81
C PHE A 166 -3.60 -8.88 -6.64
N THR A 167 -3.38 -8.50 -7.90
CA THR A 167 -4.44 -8.15 -8.85
C THR A 167 -5.44 -9.29 -9.04
N ARG A 168 -4.96 -10.55 -9.19
CA ARG A 168 -5.82 -11.76 -9.23
C ARG A 168 -6.72 -11.84 -8.01
N MET A 169 -6.18 -11.62 -6.81
CA MET A 169 -7.01 -11.64 -5.59
C MET A 169 -8.14 -10.60 -5.61
N LEU A 170 -8.02 -9.51 -6.36
CA LEU A 170 -9.05 -8.48 -6.49
C LEU A 170 -10.15 -8.86 -7.49
N VAL A 171 -9.80 -9.49 -8.61
CA VAL A 171 -10.71 -9.66 -9.76
C VAL A 171 -11.14 -11.10 -10.04
N ASP A 172 -10.40 -12.09 -9.52
CA ASP A 172 -10.62 -13.52 -9.76
C ASP A 172 -11.70 -14.09 -8.82
N HIS A 173 -12.94 -13.61 -8.99
CA HIS A 173 -14.10 -14.24 -8.40
C HIS A 173 -15.35 -14.03 -9.28
N PRO A 174 -16.33 -14.96 -9.27
CA PRO A 174 -17.43 -14.99 -10.25
C PRO A 174 -18.29 -13.72 -10.34
N ASN A 175 -18.30 -12.92 -9.27
CA ASN A 175 -19.13 -11.73 -9.13
C ASN A 175 -18.33 -10.42 -9.15
N SER A 176 -17.03 -10.44 -9.46
CA SER A 176 -16.21 -9.22 -9.45
C SER A 176 -16.76 -8.19 -10.45
N GLY A 177 -17.23 -8.68 -11.61
CA GLY A 177 -17.59 -7.81 -12.73
C GLY A 177 -16.43 -6.89 -13.14
N ALA A 178 -15.20 -7.27 -12.77
CA ALA A 178 -14.01 -6.46 -12.96
C ALA A 178 -12.99 -7.25 -13.78
N GLU A 179 -12.29 -6.54 -14.65
CA GLU A 179 -11.08 -6.96 -15.34
C GLU A 179 -9.95 -6.01 -14.95
N ALA A 180 -8.70 -6.43 -15.13
CA ALA A 180 -7.56 -5.62 -14.77
C ALA A 180 -6.48 -5.58 -15.84
N VAL A 181 -5.69 -4.52 -15.82
CA VAL A 181 -4.45 -4.38 -16.58
C VAL A 181 -3.33 -4.16 -15.56
N VAL A 182 -2.37 -5.09 -15.51
CA VAL A 182 -1.16 -4.95 -14.70
C VAL A 182 -0.11 -4.22 -15.52
N VAL A 183 0.41 -3.13 -14.98
CA VAL A 183 1.39 -2.26 -15.64
C VAL A 183 2.66 -2.27 -14.81
N ASP A 184 3.74 -2.81 -15.37
CA ASP A 184 5.00 -2.91 -14.62
C ASP A 184 6.23 -2.95 -15.56
N PRO A 185 7.29 -2.15 -15.30
CA PRO A 185 8.43 -2.05 -16.19
C PRO A 185 9.29 -3.32 -16.24
N PHE A 186 9.15 -4.19 -15.23
CA PHE A 186 9.93 -5.42 -15.07
C PHE A 186 9.26 -6.65 -15.65
N LEU A 187 8.03 -6.54 -16.17
CA LEU A 187 7.41 -7.63 -16.91
C LEU A 187 8.34 -8.12 -18.01
N GLU A 188 8.48 -9.44 -18.14
CA GLU A 188 9.08 -10.00 -19.34
C GLU A 188 8.27 -9.52 -20.54
N ARG A 189 8.91 -9.27 -21.69
CA ARG A 189 8.14 -9.07 -22.93
C ARG A 189 7.41 -10.37 -23.16
N SER A 190 6.17 -10.46 -22.68
CA SER A 190 5.27 -11.51 -23.07
C SER A 190 5.26 -11.45 -24.59
N SER A 191 5.57 -12.58 -25.23
CA SER A 191 5.19 -12.81 -26.62
C SER A 191 3.67 -12.78 -26.64
N SER A 192 3.11 -11.58 -26.61
CA SER A 192 1.71 -11.35 -26.87
C SER A 192 1.42 -12.05 -28.19
N SER A 193 0.44 -12.95 -28.16
CA SER A 193 -0.15 -13.71 -29.27
C SER A 193 0.31 -15.16 -29.47
N SER A 194 -0.70 -16.02 -29.33
CA SER A 194 -0.98 -17.20 -30.17
C SER A 194 -0.18 -18.49 -29.98
N SER A 195 -0.65 -19.30 -29.05
CA SER A 195 -1.05 -20.68 -29.36
C SER A 195 -2.32 -20.94 -28.55
N GLY A 196 -3.51 -20.61 -29.07
CA GLY A 196 -4.08 -21.40 -30.15
C GLY A 196 -4.84 -22.63 -29.64
N GLU A 197 -5.12 -22.76 -28.34
CA GLU A 197 -6.00 -23.81 -27.80
C GLU A 197 -6.78 -23.31 -26.56
N GLU A 198 -8.10 -23.38 -26.66
CA GLU A 198 -9.16 -23.16 -25.64
C GLU A 198 -9.35 -21.73 -25.07
N ALA A 199 -9.92 -20.86 -25.91
CA ALA A 199 -10.47 -19.54 -25.57
C ALA A 199 -11.81 -19.59 -24.79
N ASN A 200 -11.90 -20.37 -23.72
CA ASN A 200 -13.13 -20.44 -22.90
C ASN A 200 -13.03 -19.78 -21.51
N ASP A 201 -11.91 -19.15 -21.19
CA ASP A 201 -11.85 -18.18 -20.09
C ASP A 201 -11.13 -16.92 -20.60
N ALA A 202 -11.89 -15.86 -20.86
CA ALA A 202 -11.30 -14.57 -21.23
C ALA A 202 -10.42 -14.13 -20.06
N ALA A 203 -9.10 -14.11 -20.26
CA ALA A 203 -8.15 -13.75 -19.23
C ALA A 203 -8.60 -12.44 -18.55
N VAL A 204 -8.95 -12.54 -17.26
CA VAL A 204 -9.46 -11.42 -16.45
C VAL A 204 -8.39 -10.33 -16.27
N ILE A 205 -7.13 -10.65 -16.58
CA ILE A 205 -5.97 -9.77 -16.40
C ILE A 205 -5.12 -9.70 -17.68
N GLU A 206 -4.93 -8.47 -18.15
CA GLU A 206 -3.96 -8.09 -19.18
C GLU A 206 -2.65 -7.62 -18.52
N PHE A 207 -1.51 -7.82 -19.19
CA PHE A 207 -0.20 -7.39 -18.70
C PHE A 207 0.47 -6.46 -19.72
N VAL A 208 0.90 -5.28 -19.27
CA VAL A 208 1.54 -4.27 -20.09
C VAL A 208 2.89 -3.89 -19.50
N LYS A 209 3.97 -4.17 -20.25
CA LYS A 209 5.31 -3.73 -19.87
C LYS A 209 5.47 -2.24 -20.18
N ALA A 210 5.25 -1.40 -19.17
CA ALA A 210 5.36 0.05 -19.24
C ALA A 210 5.75 0.63 -17.87
N SER A 211 6.26 1.86 -17.88
CA SER A 211 6.56 2.61 -16.66
C SER A 211 5.35 3.46 -16.22
N ALA A 212 5.35 3.96 -14.97
CA ALA A 212 4.32 4.91 -14.54
C ALA A 212 4.50 6.26 -15.25
N GLU A 213 5.75 6.62 -15.55
CA GLU A 213 6.17 7.83 -16.24
C GLU A 213 5.64 7.91 -17.68
N ASP A 214 5.30 6.76 -18.28
CA ASP A 214 4.68 6.70 -19.61
C ASP A 214 3.30 7.40 -19.63
N PHE A 215 2.64 7.56 -18.47
CA PHE A 215 1.39 8.32 -18.35
C PHE A 215 1.61 9.85 -18.39
N ALA A 216 2.79 10.34 -18.01
CA ALA A 216 3.09 11.78 -18.08
C ALA A 216 3.31 12.26 -19.52
N SER A 217 3.67 11.34 -20.42
CA SER A 217 4.07 11.62 -21.80
C SER A 217 2.86 11.79 -22.71
N ALA A 218 2.07 12.86 -22.50
CA ALA A 218 0.98 13.24 -23.40
C ALA A 218 1.49 13.93 -24.67
N ASP A 219 2.59 13.44 -25.28
CA ASP A 219 3.06 14.02 -26.53
C ASP A 219 1.99 13.76 -27.61
N ASP A 220 1.40 14.85 -28.11
CA ASP A 220 0.24 14.87 -29.03
C ASP A 220 0.47 14.12 -30.36
N ASN A 221 1.71 13.71 -30.65
CA ASN A 221 2.09 13.11 -31.92
C ASN A 221 2.12 11.57 -31.94
N ASN A 222 1.89 10.88 -30.82
CA ASN A 222 1.88 9.41 -30.80
C ASN A 222 0.48 8.87 -30.49
N SER A 223 -0.34 8.73 -31.55
CA SER A 223 -1.74 8.30 -31.51
C SER A 223 -1.97 6.83 -31.11
N GLY A 224 -1.07 6.23 -30.33
CA GLY A 224 -1.06 4.79 -30.00
C GLY A 224 -0.90 4.50 -28.51
N GLU A 225 -1.20 5.45 -27.63
CA GLU A 225 -1.05 5.24 -26.19
C GLU A 225 -2.11 4.26 -25.67
N TRP A 226 -1.66 3.06 -25.33
CA TRP A 226 -2.45 1.94 -24.79
C TRP A 226 -3.28 2.32 -23.55
N TRP A 227 -2.90 3.41 -22.87
CA TRP A 227 -3.52 3.91 -21.65
C TRP A 227 -4.48 5.09 -21.87
N ARG A 228 -4.62 5.68 -23.06
CA ARG A 228 -5.46 6.91 -23.21
C ARG A 228 -6.97 6.69 -23.09
N SER A 229 -7.44 5.45 -23.04
CA SER A 229 -8.86 5.16 -22.82
C SER A 229 -9.07 3.74 -22.27
N ASN A 230 -10.28 3.51 -21.73
CA ASN A 230 -10.86 2.20 -21.39
C ASN A 230 -10.66 1.67 -19.97
N TYR A 231 -10.22 2.45 -18.99
CA TYR A 231 -10.26 2.04 -17.58
C TYR A 231 -11.10 2.99 -16.73
N HIS A 232 -11.49 2.48 -15.56
CA HIS A 232 -12.40 3.17 -14.65
C HIS A 232 -11.68 3.58 -13.37
N GLN A 233 -10.65 2.82 -12.97
CA GLN A 233 -9.95 3.00 -11.71
C GLN A 233 -8.47 2.68 -11.88
N VAL A 234 -7.63 3.39 -11.14
CA VAL A 234 -6.18 3.15 -11.05
C VAL A 234 -5.84 2.75 -9.61
N LEU A 235 -5.04 1.71 -9.46
CA LEU A 235 -4.47 1.23 -8.21
C LEU A 235 -2.95 1.43 -8.26
N LEU A 236 -2.41 2.04 -7.20
CA LEU A 236 -0.97 2.13 -6.95
C LEU A 236 -0.73 1.55 -5.56
N LYS A 237 -0.27 0.29 -5.47
CA LYS A 237 0.05 -0.33 -4.19
C LYS A 237 1.56 -0.33 -3.97
N GLU A 238 2.02 0.44 -2.99
CA GLU A 238 3.43 0.50 -2.55
C GLU A 238 4.41 0.87 -3.69
N VAL A 239 3.94 1.58 -4.72
CA VAL A 239 4.75 1.96 -5.89
C VAL A 239 4.97 3.48 -6.00
N VAL A 240 4.15 4.29 -5.31
CA VAL A 240 4.16 5.76 -5.50
C VAL A 240 5.52 6.40 -5.21
N HIS A 241 6.29 5.83 -4.28
CA HIS A 241 7.62 6.31 -3.91
C HIS A 241 8.70 5.99 -4.95
N HIS A 242 8.38 5.21 -5.99
CA HIS A 242 9.26 4.99 -7.13
C HIS A 242 9.13 6.07 -8.22
N ILE A 243 8.08 6.89 -8.17
CA ILE A 243 7.86 8.00 -9.08
C ILE A 243 8.60 9.22 -8.52
N ALA A 244 9.42 9.87 -9.34
CA ALA A 244 10.17 11.04 -8.90
C ALA A 244 9.25 12.18 -8.45
N ASP A 245 9.65 12.90 -7.40
CA ASP A 245 8.84 13.97 -6.79
C ASP A 245 8.34 15.02 -7.80
N GLY A 246 9.21 15.43 -8.72
CA GLY A 246 8.87 16.43 -9.75
C GLY A 246 7.91 15.92 -10.85
N ASP A 247 7.73 14.61 -10.98
CA ASP A 247 6.98 13.98 -12.07
C ASP A 247 5.60 13.47 -11.63
N ARG A 248 5.39 13.26 -10.31
CA ARG A 248 4.16 12.66 -9.75
C ARG A 248 2.88 13.33 -10.24
N ALA A 249 2.79 14.66 -10.16
CA ALA A 249 1.60 15.40 -10.58
C ALA A 249 1.30 15.22 -12.09
N ALA A 250 2.32 15.15 -12.94
CA ALA A 250 2.15 14.92 -14.38
C ALA A 250 1.68 13.48 -14.67
N VAL A 251 2.30 12.49 -14.00
CA VAL A 251 1.90 11.07 -14.09
C VAL A 251 0.45 10.89 -13.67
N PHE A 252 0.07 11.44 -12.51
CA PHE A 252 -1.30 11.38 -12.00
C PHE A 252 -2.30 12.07 -12.94
N ARG A 253 -1.90 13.17 -13.59
CA ARG A 253 -2.77 13.85 -14.58
C ARG A 253 -3.06 12.95 -15.77
N GLY A 254 -2.06 12.28 -16.33
CA GLY A 254 -2.26 11.31 -17.42
C GLY A 254 -3.17 10.15 -17.02
N MET A 255 -2.96 9.58 -15.83
CA MET A 255 -3.85 8.55 -15.26
C MET A 255 -5.31 9.05 -15.14
N ARG A 256 -5.51 10.31 -14.73
CA ARG A 256 -6.84 10.91 -14.65
C ARG A 256 -7.48 11.08 -16.04
N GLU A 257 -6.70 11.52 -17.01
CA GLU A 257 -7.16 11.78 -18.37
C GLU A 257 -7.65 10.48 -19.05
N GLY A 258 -6.91 9.38 -18.91
CA GLY A 258 -7.28 8.07 -19.46
C GLY A 258 -8.45 7.37 -18.74
N THR A 259 -8.81 7.82 -17.53
CA THR A 259 -9.96 7.27 -16.81
C THR A 259 -11.27 7.66 -17.49
N SER A 260 -12.13 6.68 -17.79
CA SER A 260 -13.46 6.89 -18.35
C SER A 260 -14.36 7.70 -17.40
N SER A 261 -15.14 8.62 -17.97
CA SER A 261 -16.20 9.34 -17.24
C SER A 261 -17.47 8.50 -17.06
N ASP A 262 -17.58 7.38 -17.79
CA ASP A 262 -18.77 6.51 -17.81
C ASP A 262 -18.81 5.55 -16.60
N ILE A 263 -18.40 6.00 -15.41
CA ILE A 263 -18.61 5.25 -14.18
C ILE A 263 -20.11 5.31 -13.86
N ILE A 264 -20.88 4.46 -14.51
CA ILE A 264 -22.29 4.26 -14.25
C ILE A 264 -22.37 3.43 -12.96
N PRO A 265 -23.05 3.90 -11.91
CA PRO A 265 -23.29 3.11 -10.71
C PRO A 265 -23.91 1.77 -11.12
N LEU A 266 -23.33 0.64 -10.67
CA LEU A 266 -23.71 -0.71 -11.11
C LEU A 266 -25.19 -1.07 -10.85
N SER A 267 -25.95 -0.22 -10.17
CA SER A 267 -27.35 -0.01 -10.54
C SER A 267 -27.86 1.31 -9.99
N ALA A 268 -28.65 2.04 -10.78
CA ALA A 268 -29.55 3.09 -10.25
C ALA A 268 -30.73 2.50 -9.46
N ALA A 269 -30.89 1.17 -9.46
CA ALA A 269 -31.99 0.44 -8.81
C ALA A 269 -31.70 0.00 -7.37
N LEU A 270 -30.43 -0.13 -6.97
CA LEU A 270 -30.07 -0.45 -5.59
C LEU A 270 -30.22 0.81 -4.73
N HIS A 271 -31.21 0.79 -3.84
CA HIS A 271 -31.31 1.72 -2.71
C HIS A 271 -30.62 1.09 -1.50
N PRO A 272 -29.67 1.80 -0.83
CA PRO A 272 -29.26 3.19 -1.01
C PRO A 272 -28.28 3.41 -2.19
N PRO A 273 -28.13 4.65 -2.69
CA PRO A 273 -27.20 4.97 -3.78
C PRO A 273 -25.79 4.50 -3.42
N ILE A 274 -25.21 3.70 -4.31
CA ILE A 274 -23.83 3.23 -4.20
C ILE A 274 -22.92 4.47 -4.30
N PRO A 275 -21.97 4.66 -3.35
CA PRO A 275 -20.99 5.74 -3.45
C PRO A 275 -20.29 5.69 -4.81
N THR A 276 -20.14 6.84 -5.47
CA THR A 276 -19.33 6.93 -6.69
C THR A 276 -17.92 6.45 -6.36
N PRO A 277 -17.42 5.38 -7.02
CA PRO A 277 -16.12 4.82 -6.70
C PRO A 277 -15.02 5.85 -7.02
N PRO A 278 -13.87 5.78 -6.32
CA PRO A 278 -12.73 6.61 -6.66
C PRO A 278 -12.14 6.19 -8.01
N SER A 279 -11.64 7.16 -8.78
CA SER A 279 -10.91 6.90 -10.02
C SER A 279 -9.45 6.52 -9.77
N ILE A 280 -8.92 6.84 -8.59
CA ILE A 280 -7.57 6.46 -8.17
C ILE A 280 -7.56 6.05 -6.69
N LEU A 281 -6.83 4.98 -6.39
CA LEU A 281 -6.47 4.54 -5.06
C LEU A 281 -4.96 4.34 -4.98
N ILE A 282 -4.33 5.04 -4.04
CA ILE A 282 -2.95 4.84 -3.66
C ILE A 282 -2.96 4.17 -2.29
N VAL A 283 -2.33 2.99 -2.20
CA VAL A 283 -2.05 2.30 -0.94
C VAL A 283 -0.56 2.44 -0.65
N THR A 284 -0.23 3.06 0.46
CA THR A 284 1.16 3.28 0.91
C THR A 284 1.25 3.17 2.43
N ARG A 285 2.37 3.59 3.01
CA ARG A 285 2.65 3.56 4.45
C ARG A 285 3.11 4.93 4.96
N PRO A 286 3.02 5.21 6.27
CA PRO A 286 3.52 6.45 6.83
C PRO A 286 5.03 6.63 6.60
N GLN A 287 5.42 7.88 6.36
CA GLN A 287 6.82 8.25 6.21
C GLN A 287 7.62 8.07 7.51
N THR A 288 7.05 8.39 8.67
CA THR A 288 7.79 8.43 9.95
C THR A 288 7.12 7.64 11.07
N GLU A 289 5.79 7.59 11.12
CA GLU A 289 5.00 6.94 12.18
C GLU A 289 4.84 5.43 11.95
N ILE A 290 5.95 4.69 11.96
CA ILE A 290 6.01 3.23 11.73
C ILE A 290 6.43 2.43 12.98
N ASP A 291 5.82 1.27 13.19
CA ASP A 291 6.06 0.43 14.37
C ASP A 291 6.92 -0.80 14.06
N TYR A 292 7.43 -0.93 12.84
CA TYR A 292 8.23 -2.08 12.42
C TYR A 292 9.47 -2.27 13.32
N PRO A 293 9.91 -3.52 13.57
CA PRO A 293 11.19 -3.81 14.23
C PRO A 293 12.38 -3.42 13.34
N LEU A 294 12.64 -2.12 13.23
CA LEU A 294 13.76 -1.53 12.49
C LEU A 294 14.69 -0.77 13.42
N TRP A 295 15.97 -0.80 13.09
CA TRP A 295 17.01 0.01 13.72
C TRP A 295 16.97 1.47 13.21
N PRO A 296 17.52 2.44 13.95
CA PRO A 296 17.40 3.87 13.63
C PRO A 296 17.83 4.26 12.21
N GLU A 297 18.87 3.63 11.69
CA GLU A 297 19.43 3.89 10.37
C GLU A 297 18.46 3.42 9.28
N ALA A 298 17.88 2.21 9.40
CA ALA A 298 16.82 1.75 8.50
C ALA A 298 15.57 2.64 8.55
N ARG A 299 15.18 3.14 9.73
CA ARG A 299 14.07 4.11 9.84
C ARG A 299 14.38 5.44 9.14
N SER A 300 15.63 5.88 9.18
CA SER A 300 16.07 7.09 8.50
C SER A 300 16.03 6.91 6.98
N VAL A 301 16.52 5.76 6.48
CA VAL A 301 16.42 5.40 5.05
C VAL A 301 14.96 5.26 4.62
N TRP A 302 14.11 4.63 5.44
CA TRP A 302 12.68 4.52 5.19
C TRP A 302 12.04 5.91 5.01
N ALA A 303 12.21 6.79 6.00
CA ALA A 303 11.61 8.12 5.98
C ALA A 303 12.10 8.98 4.80
N ALA A 304 13.37 8.87 4.43
CA ALA A 304 13.94 9.61 3.32
C ALA A 304 13.44 9.14 1.93
N ASN A 305 13.01 7.89 1.81
CA ASN A 305 12.56 7.30 0.54
C ASN A 305 11.05 7.14 0.43
N GLN A 306 10.28 7.57 1.44
CA GLN A 306 8.81 7.57 1.37
C GLN A 306 8.32 9.02 1.25
N PRO A 307 7.49 9.36 0.26
CA PRO A 307 6.80 10.64 0.25
C PRO A 307 5.80 10.69 1.42
N SER A 308 5.62 11.88 1.99
CA SER A 308 4.59 12.10 2.98
C SER A 308 3.19 11.98 2.34
N SER A 309 2.20 11.59 3.13
CA SER A 309 0.82 11.54 2.64
C SER A 309 0.30 12.91 2.20
N ASP A 310 0.76 14.00 2.83
CA ASP A 310 0.37 15.36 2.46
C ASP A 310 0.90 15.76 1.08
N GLU A 311 2.13 15.35 0.73
CA GLU A 311 2.70 15.54 -0.61
C GLU A 311 1.89 14.77 -1.66
N ILE A 312 1.60 13.49 -1.43
CA ILE A 312 0.79 12.69 -2.37
C ILE A 312 -0.59 13.34 -2.59
N GLU A 313 -1.25 13.80 -1.52
CA GLU A 313 -2.53 14.49 -1.66
C GLU A 313 -2.41 15.81 -2.43
N SER A 314 -1.31 16.55 -2.25
CA SER A 314 -1.02 17.77 -3.01
C SER A 314 -0.86 17.47 -4.50
N ASP A 315 -0.06 16.47 -4.84
CA ASP A 315 0.18 16.04 -6.23
C ASP A 315 -1.11 15.60 -6.93
N LEU A 316 -1.99 14.87 -6.21
CA LEU A 316 -3.29 14.48 -6.73
C LEU A 316 -4.18 15.70 -7.02
N ARG A 317 -4.19 16.70 -6.13
CA ARG A 317 -4.95 17.94 -6.35
C ARG A 317 -4.40 18.73 -7.52
N GLU A 318 -3.08 18.82 -7.65
CA GLU A 318 -2.40 19.46 -8.79
C GLU A 318 -2.70 18.75 -10.13
N ALA A 319 -2.79 17.42 -10.10
CA ALA A 319 -3.21 16.60 -11.23
C ALA A 319 -4.71 16.77 -11.60
N GLY A 320 -5.48 17.51 -10.80
CA GLY A 320 -6.89 17.80 -11.04
C GLY A 320 -7.86 16.80 -10.42
N TYR A 321 -7.41 15.87 -9.56
CA TYR A 321 -8.33 15.04 -8.79
C TYR A 321 -9.08 15.87 -7.74
N VAL A 322 -10.35 15.55 -7.56
CA VAL A 322 -11.25 16.16 -6.56
C VAL A 322 -11.61 15.15 -5.46
N ASP A 323 -12.12 15.65 -4.34
CA ASP A 323 -12.47 14.85 -3.16
C ASP A 323 -11.35 13.90 -2.71
N VAL A 324 -10.12 14.44 -2.68
CA VAL A 324 -8.95 13.71 -2.22
C VAL A 324 -9.12 13.40 -0.74
N ARG A 325 -9.13 12.11 -0.38
CA ARG A 325 -9.34 11.62 0.99
C ARG A 325 -8.24 10.65 1.40
N ARG A 326 -7.82 10.78 2.65
CA ARG A 326 -6.90 9.85 3.32
C ARG A 326 -7.60 9.09 4.43
N VAL A 327 -7.37 7.79 4.49
CA VAL A 327 -7.80 6.91 5.58
C VAL A 327 -6.62 6.06 6.02
N LEU A 328 -6.44 5.90 7.33
CA LEU A 328 -5.42 5.04 7.91
C LEU A 328 -6.07 3.74 8.40
N TYR A 329 -5.54 2.60 7.95
CA TYR A 329 -5.97 1.28 8.40
C TYR A 329 -4.85 0.60 9.18
N PRO A 330 -4.97 0.50 10.52
CA PRO A 330 -4.04 -0.27 11.32
C PRO A 330 -4.31 -1.78 11.15
N TYR A 331 -3.24 -2.56 11.05
CA TYR A 331 -3.29 -4.01 11.04
C TYR A 331 -2.30 -4.57 12.08
N PRO A 332 -2.77 -5.32 13.10
CA PRO A 332 -1.89 -5.92 14.09
C PRO A 332 -1.13 -7.10 13.47
N CYS A 333 0.17 -6.94 13.26
CA CYS A 333 1.05 -7.99 12.77
C CYS A 333 1.54 -8.87 13.93
N GLU A 334 1.53 -10.18 13.70
CA GLU A 334 2.16 -11.18 14.57
C GLU A 334 2.99 -12.12 13.70
N ILE A 335 4.30 -12.19 13.95
CA ILE A 335 5.25 -12.97 13.16
C ILE A 335 6.34 -13.56 14.07
N GLU A 336 6.86 -14.74 13.74
CA GLU A 336 8.05 -15.28 14.39
C GLU A 336 9.26 -14.37 14.17
N LEU A 337 10.01 -14.10 15.23
CA LEU A 337 11.20 -13.24 15.16
C LEU A 337 12.19 -13.73 14.10
N GLU A 338 12.48 -15.02 14.06
CA GLU A 338 13.42 -15.58 13.08
C GLU A 338 12.95 -15.38 11.63
N ARG A 339 11.64 -15.49 11.39
CA ARG A 339 11.06 -15.22 10.07
C ARG A 339 11.23 -13.74 9.71
N TRP A 340 11.02 -12.82 10.65
CA TRP A 340 11.28 -11.39 10.44
C TRP A 340 12.74 -11.11 10.09
N LEU A 341 13.69 -11.65 10.87
CA LEU A 341 15.12 -11.48 10.63
C LEU A 341 15.54 -12.04 9.25
N THR A 342 15.01 -13.21 8.88
CA THR A 342 15.22 -13.81 7.56
C THR A 342 14.71 -12.90 6.45
N MET A 343 13.53 -12.30 6.62
CA MET A 343 13.00 -11.33 5.66
C MET A 343 13.94 -10.12 5.50
N VAL A 344 14.41 -9.54 6.62
CA VAL A 344 15.35 -8.40 6.62
C VAL A 344 16.64 -8.73 5.86
N ARG A 345 17.28 -9.89 6.15
CA ARG A 345 18.48 -10.35 5.41
C ARG A 345 18.22 -10.51 3.91
N ASN A 346 17.03 -10.98 3.56
CA ASN A 346 16.60 -11.15 2.17
C ASN A 346 16.13 -9.84 1.52
N ARG A 347 16.29 -8.68 2.18
CA ARG A 347 15.96 -7.35 1.67
C ARG A 347 14.55 -7.26 1.05
N PHE A 348 13.56 -7.85 1.71
CA PHE A 348 12.18 -7.91 1.19
C PHE A 348 11.54 -6.53 0.94
N TRP A 349 12.10 -5.47 1.55
CA TRP A 349 11.80 -4.08 1.22
C TRP A 349 13.02 -3.38 0.64
N SER A 350 12.78 -2.49 -0.33
CA SER A 350 13.79 -1.66 -0.99
C SER A 350 14.66 -0.86 0.00
N THR A 351 14.10 -0.47 1.15
CA THR A 351 14.83 0.14 2.27
C THR A 351 16.11 -0.62 2.62
N PHE A 352 16.07 -1.95 2.67
CA PHE A 352 17.20 -2.78 3.07
C PHE A 352 18.29 -2.92 2.00
N SER A 353 18.03 -2.48 0.77
CA SER A 353 19.04 -2.49 -0.30
C SER A 353 20.10 -1.41 -0.16
N ASN A 354 19.93 -0.51 0.81
CA ASN A 354 20.91 0.51 1.15
C ASN A 354 21.98 0.00 2.13
N PHE A 355 21.90 -1.27 2.54
CA PHE A 355 22.79 -1.89 3.52
C PHE A 355 23.52 -3.10 2.92
N THR A 356 24.79 -3.23 3.28
CA THR A 356 25.63 -4.39 2.99
C THR A 356 25.15 -5.62 3.77
N ASP A 357 25.61 -6.81 3.38
CA ASP A 357 25.25 -8.05 4.09
C ASP A 357 25.73 -8.02 5.56
N ASP A 358 26.95 -7.54 5.81
CA ASP A 358 27.51 -7.39 7.16
C ASP A 358 26.65 -6.45 8.03
N GLU A 359 26.24 -5.29 7.48
CA GLU A 359 25.36 -4.35 8.19
C GLU A 359 23.97 -4.95 8.48
N LEU A 360 23.43 -5.78 7.58
CA LEU A 360 22.15 -6.46 7.81
C LEU A 360 22.26 -7.56 8.86
N ASP A 361 23.38 -8.27 8.92
CA ASP A 361 23.62 -9.28 9.95
C ASP A 361 23.77 -8.65 11.33
N GLU A 362 24.57 -7.59 11.45
CA GLU A 362 24.69 -6.79 12.69
C GLU A 362 23.34 -6.20 13.12
N ALA A 363 22.55 -5.68 12.17
CA ALA A 363 21.21 -5.17 12.46
C ALA A 363 20.26 -6.27 12.93
N CYS A 364 20.34 -7.48 12.36
CA CYS A 364 19.52 -8.61 12.77
C CYS A 364 19.87 -9.10 14.19
N GLU A 365 21.15 -9.12 14.54
CA GLU A 365 21.60 -9.41 15.91
C GLU A 365 21.02 -8.39 16.89
N ARG A 366 21.15 -7.10 16.57
CA ARG A 366 20.59 -6.01 17.39
C ARG A 366 19.08 -6.12 17.59
N ILE A 367 18.31 -6.32 16.51
CA ILE A 367 16.85 -6.52 16.61
C ILE A 367 16.56 -7.73 17.50
N GLY A 368 17.30 -8.82 17.32
CA GLY A 368 17.15 -10.03 18.11
C GLY A 368 17.38 -9.82 19.60
N GLU A 369 18.42 -9.05 19.97
CA GLU A 369 18.72 -8.71 21.37
C GLU A 369 17.69 -7.77 21.97
N GLU A 370 17.32 -6.70 21.28
CA GLU A 370 16.32 -5.72 21.73
C GLU A 370 14.97 -6.41 22.03
N ARG A 371 14.48 -7.25 21.10
CA ARG A 371 13.19 -7.94 21.28
C ARG A 371 13.19 -9.01 22.37
N LYS A 372 14.34 -9.65 22.62
CA LYS A 372 14.51 -10.54 23.77
C LYS A 372 14.54 -9.76 25.09
N ALA A 373 15.21 -8.61 25.12
CA ALA A 373 15.34 -7.76 26.30
C ALA A 373 14.01 -7.13 26.72
N GLU A 374 13.18 -6.72 25.76
CA GLU A 374 11.86 -6.12 26.02
C GLU A 374 10.79 -7.13 26.47
N ALA A 375 11.12 -8.44 26.49
CA ALA A 375 10.17 -9.53 26.68
C ALA A 375 8.96 -9.46 25.73
N GLU A 376 9.16 -8.83 24.56
CA GLU A 376 8.12 -8.66 23.53
C GLU A 376 7.94 -9.91 22.68
N ALA A 377 8.96 -10.76 22.60
CA ALA A 377 8.81 -12.10 22.06
C ALA A 377 7.99 -12.96 23.04
N ASP A 378 6.86 -13.50 22.57
CA ASP A 378 6.07 -14.44 23.38
C ASP A 378 6.82 -15.77 23.61
N GLU A 379 6.25 -16.69 24.40
CA GLU A 379 6.85 -18.01 24.66
C GLU A 379 7.14 -18.83 23.39
N ARG A 380 6.57 -18.42 22.24
CA ARG A 380 6.77 -19.04 20.93
C ARG A 380 7.73 -18.24 20.04
N GLY A 381 8.39 -17.21 20.57
CA GLY A 381 9.32 -16.37 19.83
C GLY A 381 8.66 -15.41 18.85
N ARG A 382 7.37 -15.08 19.02
CA ARG A 382 6.65 -14.18 18.12
C ARG A 382 6.69 -12.75 18.61
N ILE A 383 6.98 -11.83 17.70
CA ILE A 383 6.94 -10.39 17.91
C ILE A 383 5.62 -9.81 17.38
N ARG A 384 5.21 -8.69 17.97
CA ARG A 384 4.02 -7.95 17.56
C ARG A 384 4.39 -6.52 17.21
N PHE A 385 3.78 -6.00 16.17
CA PHE A 385 3.87 -4.60 15.77
C PHE A 385 2.62 -4.25 14.96
N GLU A 386 2.40 -2.97 14.67
CA GLU A 386 1.29 -2.52 13.85
C GLU A 386 1.79 -2.11 12.46
N ASP A 387 1.22 -2.69 11.41
CA ASP A 387 1.34 -2.13 10.06
C ASP A 387 0.22 -1.10 9.87
N ARG A 388 0.56 0.08 9.36
CA ARG A 388 -0.40 1.14 9.11
C ARG A 388 -0.45 1.40 7.62
N LEU A 389 -1.58 1.09 7.01
CA LEU A 389 -1.81 1.30 5.59
C LEU A 389 -2.50 2.65 5.39
N VAL A 390 -1.88 3.52 4.62
CA VAL A 390 -2.43 4.80 4.20
C VAL A 390 -3.13 4.60 2.85
N PHE A 391 -4.44 4.76 2.86
CA PHE A 391 -5.27 4.74 1.67
C PHE A 391 -5.57 6.18 1.27
N ILE A 392 -5.10 6.60 0.10
CA ILE A 392 -5.37 7.91 -0.47
C ILE A 392 -6.19 7.72 -1.74
N THR A 393 -7.36 8.34 -1.78
CA THR A 393 -8.29 8.23 -2.91
C THR A 393 -8.53 9.58 -3.54
N GLY A 394 -8.87 9.59 -4.84
CA GLY A 394 -9.30 10.78 -5.56
C GLY A 394 -10.33 10.45 -6.64
N ARG A 395 -11.11 11.45 -7.05
CA ARG A 395 -12.07 11.35 -8.17
C ARG A 395 -11.68 12.27 -9.33
N LYS A 396 -11.97 11.83 -10.55
CA LYS A 396 -11.79 12.61 -11.76
C LYS A 396 -12.64 13.88 -11.75
#